data_AF-A0AAV1LLE2-F1
#
_entry.id   AF-A0AAV1LLE2-F1
#
_cell.length_a   1.000
_cell.length_b   1.000
_cell.length_c   1.000
_cell.angle_alpha   90.00
_cell.angle_beta   90.00
_cell.angle_gamma   90.00
#
_symmetry.space_group_name_H-M   'P 1'
#
loop_
_entity.id
_entity.type
_entity.pdbx_description
1 polymer ?
#
loop_
_entity_poly.entity_id
_entity_poly.type
_entity_poly.pdbx_seq_one_letter_code
_entity_poly.pdbx_strand_id
1 'polypeptide(L)'
;MKPFPFKNITHDQRIFNYRLSRARRVVENAFGILSSRFRVFLSPIGVQVNNVDPIVLACCALHNFLRKQTLSYIAPRDIDTENTKNFTFHKGDWRNNTEGLSSLQRTSENQRNSDGNEVRNTFMNYFSSVGCVSFYVTNCHV
;
A
#
# COMPACT_ATOMS: atom_id res chain seq x y z
N MET A 1 8.23 0.54 6.88
CA MET A 1 9.38 1.45 6.66
C MET A 1 8.92 2.90 6.59
N LYS A 2 9.69 3.86 7.13
CA LYS A 2 9.39 5.32 7.07
C LYS A 2 10.03 5.92 5.81
N PRO A 3 9.37 6.82 5.05
CA PRO A 3 10.00 7.51 3.93
C PRO A 3 11.12 8.47 4.41
N PHE A 4 11.97 8.94 3.50
CA PHE A 4 12.83 10.10 3.76
C PHE A 4 11.96 11.35 4.02
N PRO A 5 12.50 12.37 4.71
CA PRO A 5 11.80 13.66 4.88
C PRO A 5 11.32 14.22 3.54
N PHE A 6 10.24 15.01 3.53
CA PHE A 6 9.73 15.58 2.27
C PHE A 6 10.44 16.87 1.84
N LYS A 7 11.24 17.47 2.73
CA LYS A 7 12.02 18.70 2.48
C LYS A 7 13.51 18.38 2.49
N ASN A 8 14.29 19.09 1.68
CA ASN A 8 15.76 19.00 1.61
C ASN A 8 16.28 17.56 1.36
N ILE A 9 15.69 16.86 0.39
CA ILE A 9 16.09 15.50 0.01
C ILE A 9 16.73 15.44 -1.37
N THR A 10 17.64 14.47 -1.53
CA THR A 10 18.34 14.20 -2.79
C THR A 10 17.40 13.62 -3.85
N HIS A 11 17.83 13.62 -5.11
CA HIS A 11 17.08 13.03 -6.22
C HIS A 11 16.77 11.54 -5.97
N ASP A 12 17.76 10.76 -5.55
CA ASP A 12 17.58 9.33 -5.27
C ASP A 12 16.61 9.07 -4.11
N GLN A 13 16.64 9.93 -3.08
CA GLN A 13 15.69 9.86 -1.98
C GLN A 13 14.25 10.17 -2.44
N ARG A 14 14.07 11.07 -3.41
CA ARG A 14 12.76 11.34 -4.04
C ARG A 14 12.26 10.13 -4.82
N ILE A 15 13.10 9.56 -5.69
CA ILE A 15 12.78 8.35 -6.46
C ILE A 15 12.38 7.22 -5.51
N PHE A 16 13.18 7.01 -4.47
CA PHE A 16 12.90 5.99 -3.47
C PHE A 16 11.57 6.21 -2.75
N ASN A 17 11.30 7.44 -2.28
CA ASN A 17 10.03 7.77 -1.63
C ASN A 17 8.83 7.52 -2.55
N TYR A 18 8.95 7.83 -3.84
CA TYR A 18 7.93 7.52 -4.84
C TYR A 18 7.72 6.01 -4.99
N ARG A 19 8.79 5.23 -5.19
CA ARG A 19 8.72 3.76 -5.30
C ARG A 19 8.13 3.11 -4.04
N LEU A 20 8.53 3.61 -2.87
CA LEU A 20 7.99 3.14 -1.59
C LEU A 20 6.50 3.45 -1.46
N SER A 21 6.05 4.62 -1.95
CA SER A 21 4.62 4.98 -1.95
C SER A 21 3.82 4.10 -2.92
N ARG A 22 4.36 3.83 -4.11
CA ARG A 22 3.80 2.85 -5.06
C ARG A 22 3.64 1.46 -4.46
N ALA A 23 4.67 0.97 -3.75
CA ALA A 23 4.61 -0.33 -3.08
C ALA A 23 3.52 -0.36 -1.99
N ARG A 24 3.42 0.69 -1.15
CA ARG A 24 2.34 0.79 -0.16
C ARG A 24 0.96 0.77 -0.79
N ARG A 25 0.78 1.46 -1.93
CA ARG A 25 -0.51 1.51 -2.63
C ARG A 25 -1.00 0.13 -3.08
N VAL A 26 -0.10 -0.79 -3.44
CA VAL A 26 -0.48 -2.19 -3.75
C VAL A 26 -1.08 -2.87 -2.52
N VAL A 27 -0.44 -2.69 -1.36
CA VAL A 27 -0.90 -3.26 -0.08
C VAL A 27 -2.20 -2.61 0.37
N GLU A 28 -2.30 -1.29 0.29
CA GLU A 28 -3.52 -0.53 0.61
C GLU A 28 -4.71 -0.96 -0.27
N ASN A 29 -4.52 -1.11 -1.57
CA ASN A 29 -5.55 -1.63 -2.48
C ASN A 29 -6.04 -3.01 -2.04
N ALA A 30 -5.12 -3.93 -1.73
CA ALA A 30 -5.48 -5.29 -1.36
C ALA A 30 -6.35 -5.31 -0.08
N PHE A 31 -5.91 -4.64 0.99
CA PHE A 31 -6.68 -4.57 2.23
C PHE A 31 -7.97 -3.76 2.07
N GLY A 32 -7.93 -2.65 1.33
CA GLY A 32 -9.08 -1.82 1.05
C GLY A 32 -10.21 -2.55 0.34
N ILE A 33 -9.86 -3.29 -0.73
CA ILE A 33 -10.80 -4.13 -1.47
C ILE A 33 -11.32 -5.26 -0.59
N LEU A 34 -10.43 -5.93 0.16
CA LEU A 34 -10.82 -7.01 1.07
C LEU A 34 -11.84 -6.53 2.11
N SER A 35 -11.58 -5.40 2.77
CA SER A 35 -12.48 -4.82 3.76
C SER A 35 -13.79 -4.30 3.15
N SER A 36 -13.73 -3.67 1.96
CA SER A 36 -14.94 -3.23 1.25
C SER A 36 -15.83 -4.41 0.84
N ARG A 37 -15.25 -5.59 0.59
CA ARG A 37 -16.00 -6.81 0.23
C ARG A 37 -16.51 -7.55 1.46
N PHE A 38 -15.71 -7.62 2.52
CA PHE A 38 -16.04 -8.32 3.76
C PHE A 38 -16.19 -7.32 4.90
N ARG A 39 -17.43 -6.90 5.15
CA ARG A 39 -17.78 -5.91 6.18
C ARG A 39 -17.32 -6.26 7.59
N VAL A 40 -16.99 -7.53 7.86
CA VAL A 40 -16.39 -7.98 9.13
C VAL A 40 -15.10 -7.23 9.48
N PHE A 41 -14.39 -6.69 8.48
CA PHE A 41 -13.16 -5.90 8.69
C PHE A 41 -13.41 -4.40 8.86
N LEU A 42 -14.65 -3.92 8.69
CA LEU A 42 -15.01 -2.50 8.86
C LEU A 42 -15.38 -2.15 10.31
N SER A 43 -15.43 -3.14 11.19
CA SER A 43 -15.66 -2.94 12.62
C SER A 43 -14.74 -3.85 13.45
N PRO A 44 -14.57 -3.58 14.75
CA PRO A 44 -13.91 -4.52 15.64
C PRO A 44 -14.56 -5.91 15.53
N ILE A 45 -13.74 -6.94 15.30
CA ILE A 45 -14.23 -8.31 15.11
C ILE A 45 -14.68 -8.83 16.48
N GLY A 46 -16.00 -8.87 16.70
CA GLY A 46 -16.63 -9.27 17.97
C GLY A 46 -16.64 -10.78 18.22
N VAL A 47 -15.50 -11.44 18.05
CA VAL A 47 -15.33 -12.90 18.25
C VAL A 47 -14.18 -13.18 19.21
N GLN A 48 -14.11 -14.42 19.71
CA GLN A 48 -12.94 -14.88 20.48
C GLN A 48 -11.67 -14.78 19.63
N VAL A 49 -10.54 -14.39 20.21
CA VAL A 49 -9.26 -14.18 19.50
C VAL A 49 -8.87 -15.40 18.66
N ASN A 50 -9.11 -16.61 19.16
CA ASN A 50 -8.84 -17.87 18.47
C ASN A 50 -9.59 -18.04 17.14
N ASN A 51 -10.68 -17.28 16.93
CA ASN A 51 -11.49 -17.34 15.71
C ASN A 51 -11.11 -16.25 14.70
N VAL A 52 -10.25 -15.29 15.06
CA VAL A 52 -9.86 -14.19 14.17
C VAL A 52 -9.07 -14.71 12.98
N ASP A 53 -8.05 -15.53 13.21
CA ASP A 53 -7.21 -16.07 12.13
C ASP A 53 -8.00 -16.92 11.13
N PRO A 54 -8.87 -17.87 11.56
CA PRO A 54 -9.76 -18.59 10.64
C PRO A 54 -10.63 -17.68 9.79
N ILE A 55 -11.19 -16.60 10.36
CA ILE A 55 -12.03 -15.65 9.61
C ILE A 55 -11.21 -14.92 8.55
N VAL A 56 -10.03 -14.42 8.92
CA VAL A 56 -9.12 -13.72 7.99
C VAL A 56 -8.72 -14.66 6.84
N LEU A 57 -8.33 -15.90 7.15
CA LEU A 57 -7.94 -16.90 6.16
C LEU A 57 -9.11 -17.28 5.25
N ALA A 58 -10.31 -17.47 5.79
CA ALA A 58 -11.52 -17.76 5.02
C ALA A 58 -11.85 -16.62 4.04
N CYS A 59 -11.78 -15.37 4.48
CA CYS A 59 -11.98 -14.20 3.61
C CYS A 59 -10.93 -14.14 2.50
N CYS A 60 -9.65 -14.39 2.81
CA CYS A 60 -8.57 -14.44 1.81
C CYS A 60 -8.79 -15.56 0.78
N ALA A 61 -9.14 -16.77 1.24
CA ALA A 61 -9.42 -17.91 0.37
C ALA A 61 -10.62 -17.62 -0.55
N LEU A 62 -11.70 -17.09 0.01
CA LEU A 62 -12.91 -16.75 -0.74
C LEU A 62 -12.64 -15.60 -1.73
N HIS A 63 -11.88 -14.58 -1.34
CA HIS A 63 -11.45 -13.50 -2.24
C HIS A 63 -10.69 -14.06 -3.45
N ASN A 64 -9.71 -14.92 -3.21
CA ASN A 64 -8.90 -15.52 -4.27
C ASN A 64 -9.74 -16.41 -5.19
N PHE A 65 -10.66 -17.19 -4.62
CA PHE A 65 -11.60 -18.00 -5.39
C PHE A 65 -12.50 -17.14 -6.29
N LEU A 66 -13.15 -16.12 -5.74
CA LEU A 66 -14.05 -15.23 -6.49
C LEU A 66 -13.30 -14.46 -7.58
N ARG A 67 -12.09 -13.99 -7.29
CA ARG A 67 -11.23 -13.34 -8.28
C ARG A 67 -10.89 -14.25 -9.46
N LYS A 68 -10.78 -15.56 -9.23
CA LYS A 68 -10.51 -16.56 -10.28
C LYS A 68 -11.78 -16.92 -11.08
N GLN A 69 -12.92 -17.01 -10.41
CA GLN A 69 -14.17 -17.50 -11.02
C GLN A 69 -15.01 -16.39 -11.68
N THR A 70 -14.82 -15.14 -11.28
CA THR A 70 -15.70 -14.04 -11.68
C THR A 70 -14.89 -12.83 -12.11
N LEU A 71 -14.85 -12.59 -13.43
CA LEU A 71 -14.12 -11.46 -14.01
C LEU A 71 -14.61 -10.10 -13.50
N SER A 72 -15.89 -9.99 -13.13
CA SER A 72 -16.51 -8.76 -12.60
C SER A 72 -16.37 -8.60 -11.08
N TYR A 73 -15.73 -9.54 -10.37
CA TYR A 73 -15.59 -9.48 -8.92
C TYR A 73 -14.75 -8.28 -8.46
N ILE A 74 -13.75 -7.89 -9.25
CA ILE A 74 -12.99 -6.65 -9.06
C ILE A 74 -13.05 -5.88 -10.37
N ALA A 75 -13.83 -4.80 -10.38
CA ALA A 75 -13.89 -3.92 -11.54
C ALA A 75 -12.64 -3.03 -11.59
N PRO A 76 -12.20 -2.54 -12.77
CA PRO A 76 -11.06 -1.63 -12.87
C PRO A 76 -11.18 -0.37 -12.00
N ARG A 77 -12.41 0.12 -11.78
CA ARG A 77 -12.72 1.25 -10.89
C ARG A 77 -12.54 0.93 -9.41
N ASP A 78 -12.51 -0.35 -9.02
CA ASP A 78 -12.33 -0.76 -7.63
C ASP A 78 -10.85 -0.72 -7.21
N ILE A 79 -9.91 -0.32 -8.08
CA ILE A 79 -8.46 -0.38 -7.82
C ILE A 79 -7.85 1.01 -8.02
N ASP A 80 -6.98 1.44 -7.11
CA ASP A 80 -6.15 2.62 -7.33
C ASP A 80 -5.26 2.42 -8.58
N THR A 81 -5.44 3.27 -9.59
CA THR A 81 -4.70 3.22 -10.85
C THR A 81 -3.90 4.50 -11.07
N GLU A 82 -2.74 4.37 -11.69
CA GLU A 82 -1.88 5.50 -12.03
C GLU A 82 -1.60 5.48 -13.51
N ASN A 83 -1.90 6.60 -14.16
CA ASN A 83 -1.51 6.81 -15.54
C ASN A 83 -0.09 7.36 -15.55
N THR A 84 0.84 6.50 -15.95
CA THR A 84 2.28 6.83 -15.99
C THR A 84 2.64 7.81 -17.10
N LYS A 85 1.79 7.95 -18.13
CA LYS A 85 2.00 8.88 -19.25
C LYS A 85 1.57 10.31 -18.90
N ASN A 86 0.48 10.43 -18.16
CA ASN A 86 -0.13 11.73 -17.84
C ASN A 86 0.08 12.15 -16.38
N PHE A 87 0.81 11.32 -15.61
CA PHE A 87 1.05 11.51 -14.17
C PHE A 87 -0.23 11.68 -13.34
N THR A 88 -1.35 11.14 -13.82
CA THR A 88 -2.63 11.20 -13.11
C THR A 88 -2.82 10.00 -12.20
N PHE A 89 -3.41 10.25 -11.04
CA PHE A 89 -3.76 9.23 -10.08
C PHE A 89 -5.27 9.13 -9.92
N HIS A 90 -5.81 7.94 -10.17
CA HIS A 90 -7.23 7.62 -10.01
C HIS A 90 -7.41 6.73 -8.78
N LYS A 91 -8.21 7.22 -7.84
CA LYS A 91 -8.58 6.50 -6.62
C LYS A 91 -9.61 5.42 -6.93
N GLY A 92 -9.44 4.24 -6.34
CA GLY A 92 -10.40 3.15 -6.45
C GLY A 92 -11.63 3.36 -5.56
N ASP A 93 -12.78 2.85 -6.00
CA ASP A 93 -14.07 2.96 -5.32
C ASP A 93 -14.06 2.38 -3.90
N TRP A 94 -13.15 1.44 -3.61
CA TRP A 94 -12.98 0.88 -2.26
C TRP A 94 -12.73 1.96 -1.22
N ARG A 95 -12.12 3.10 -1.60
CA ARG A 95 -11.85 4.24 -0.72
C ARG A 95 -13.11 4.98 -0.25
N ASN A 96 -14.25 4.78 -0.91
CA ASN A 96 -15.53 5.38 -0.54
C ASN A 96 -16.31 4.54 0.48
N ASN A 97 -15.99 3.24 0.60
CA ASN A 97 -16.67 2.29 1.50
C ASN A 97 -15.79 1.91 2.71
N THR A 98 -14.90 2.81 3.14
CA THR A 98 -13.99 2.56 4.27
C THR A 98 -14.50 3.12 5.60
N GLU A 99 -15.81 3.41 5.74
CA GLU A 99 -16.38 3.81 7.02
C GLU A 99 -16.07 2.73 8.07
N GLY A 100 -15.30 3.12 9.11
CA GLY A 100 -14.80 2.20 10.14
C GLY A 100 -13.31 1.83 10.05
N LEU A 101 -12.65 2.07 8.91
CA LEU A 101 -11.19 1.98 8.81
C LEU A 101 -10.56 3.31 9.23
N SER A 102 -9.79 3.29 10.31
CA SER A 102 -8.99 4.43 10.75
C SER A 102 -7.64 4.43 10.04
N SER A 103 -7.19 5.60 9.58
CA SER A 103 -5.83 5.75 9.07
C SER A 103 -4.84 5.41 10.18
N LEU A 104 -3.75 4.73 9.84
CA LEU A 104 -2.67 4.41 10.78
C LEU A 104 -2.19 5.71 11.44
N GLN A 105 -2.42 5.83 12.74
CA GLN A 105 -2.00 7.00 13.50
C GLN A 105 -0.48 7.03 13.58
N ARG A 106 0.11 8.22 13.45
CA ARG A 106 1.55 8.39 13.67
C ARG A 106 1.84 8.13 15.14
N THR A 107 2.56 7.07 15.45
CA THR A 107 3.14 6.88 16.77
C THR A 107 4.09 8.05 17.06
N SER A 108 3.85 8.75 18.18
CA SER A 108 4.56 9.96 18.61
C SER A 108 6.02 9.70 19.00
N GLU A 109 6.41 8.44 19.18
CA GLU A 109 7.76 8.09 19.62
C GLU A 109 8.82 8.52 18.59
N ASN A 110 9.47 9.64 18.90
CA ASN A 110 10.62 10.20 18.21
C ASN A 110 11.90 9.38 18.49
N GLN A 111 11.83 8.06 18.48
CA GLN A 111 13.05 7.27 18.52
C GLN A 111 13.71 7.35 17.15
N ARG A 112 14.83 8.08 17.09
CA ARG A 112 15.80 8.01 15.99
C ARG A 112 16.35 6.59 15.98
N ASN A 113 15.69 5.70 15.26
CA ASN A 113 16.15 4.33 15.06
C ASN A 113 17.25 4.34 13.98
N SER A 114 18.51 4.21 14.39
CA SER A 114 19.68 4.10 13.51
C SER A 114 19.51 2.97 12.50
N ASP A 115 19.05 1.82 12.97
CA ASP A 115 18.88 0.60 12.19
C ASP A 115 17.80 0.81 11.12
N GLY A 116 16.72 1.49 11.49
CA GLY A 116 15.66 1.88 10.56
C GLY A 116 16.16 2.83 9.46
N ASN A 117 17.12 3.71 9.76
CA ASN A 117 17.76 4.55 8.75
C ASN A 117 18.70 3.74 7.86
N GLU A 118 19.46 2.81 8.42
CA GLU A 118 20.37 1.93 7.70
C GLU A 118 19.61 1.03 6.71
N VAL A 119 18.53 0.38 7.15
CA VAL A 119 17.65 -0.41 6.29
C VAL A 119 17.09 0.44 5.14
N ARG A 120 16.64 1.67 5.45
CA ARG A 120 16.12 2.59 4.43
C ARG A 120 17.20 2.97 3.41
N ASN A 121 18.41 3.28 3.86
CA ASN A 121 19.53 3.63 2.99
C ASN A 121 19.96 2.43 2.13
N THR A 122 20.01 1.23 2.72
CA THR A 122 20.33 -0.02 2.03
C THR A 122 19.34 -0.30 0.91
N PHE A 123 18.03 -0.20 1.19
CA PHE A 123 17.02 -0.36 0.16
C PHE A 123 17.08 0.74 -0.90
N MET A 124 17.34 2.00 -0.51
CA MET A 124 17.51 3.09 -1.46
C MET A 124 18.67 2.80 -2.42
N ASN A 125 19.84 2.44 -1.90
CA ASN A 125 21.00 2.08 -2.72
C ASN A 125 20.71 0.89 -3.64
N TYR A 126 20.07 -0.17 -3.12
CA TYR A 126 19.71 -1.35 -3.90
C TYR A 126 18.77 -0.98 -5.06
N PHE A 127 17.69 -0.24 -4.78
CA PHE A 127 16.72 0.16 -5.80
C PHE A 127 17.28 1.22 -6.76
N SER A 128 18.31 1.97 -6.39
CA SER A 128 19.00 2.90 -7.29
C SER A 128 20.07 2.22 -8.15
N SER A 129 20.46 0.98 -7.83
CA SER A 129 21.51 0.23 -8.53
C SER A 129 20.97 -1.07 -9.15
N VAL A 130 21.26 -2.21 -8.53
CA VAL A 130 20.95 -3.56 -9.02
C VAL A 130 19.45 -3.76 -9.20
N GLY A 131 18.64 -3.25 -8.28
CA GLY A 131 17.19 -3.31 -8.31
C GLY A 131 16.54 -2.15 -9.08
N CYS A 132 17.28 -1.45 -9.94
CA CYS A 132 16.74 -0.32 -10.68
C CYS A 132 15.72 -0.78 -11.73
N VAL A 133 14.53 -0.19 -11.65
CA VAL A 133 13.48 -0.37 -12.66
C VAL A 133 13.52 0.82 -13.62
N SER A 134 13.63 0.55 -14.91
CA SER A 134 13.88 1.53 -15.97
C SER A 134 12.82 2.63 -16.09
N PHE A 135 11.58 2.38 -15.66
CA PHE A 135 10.44 3.24 -15.97
C PHE A 135 10.39 4.63 -15.30
N TYR A 136 11.38 5.09 -14.51
CA TYR A 136 11.36 6.44 -13.92
C TYR A 136 12.73 7.08 -13.70
N VAL A 137 13.80 6.57 -14.32
CA VAL A 137 15.16 7.13 -14.14
C VAL A 137 15.29 8.53 -14.76
N THR A 138 14.46 8.86 -15.75
CA THR A 138 14.62 10.07 -16.57
C THR A 138 13.60 11.18 -16.34
N ASN A 139 12.48 10.93 -15.63
CA ASN A 139 11.37 11.90 -15.54
C ASN A 139 10.70 11.94 -14.15
N CYS A 140 11.47 11.92 -13.07
CA CYS A 140 10.97 12.36 -11.76
C CYS A 140 10.96 13.90 -11.67
N HIS A 141 10.12 14.54 -12.48
CA HIS A 141 9.71 15.93 -12.29
C HIS A 141 8.29 15.92 -11.71
N VAL A 142 8.19 15.99 -10.38
CA VAL A 142 6.99 16.39 -9.65
C VAL A 142 7.37 17.51 -8.70
#